data_AF-A0A497JNF5-F1
#
_entry.id   AF-A0A497JNF5-F1
#
_cell.length_a   1.000
_cell.length_b   1.000
_cell.length_c   1.000
_cell.angle_alpha   90.00
_cell.angle_beta   90.00
_cell.angle_gamma   90.00
#
_symmetry.space_group_name_H-M   'P 1'
#
loop_
_entity.id
_entity.type
_entity.pdbx_description
1 polymer ?
#
loop_
_entity_poly.entity_id
_entity_poly.type
_entity_poly.pdbx_seq_one_letter_code
_entity_poly.pdbx_strand_id
1 'polypeptide(L)'
;MGVGLDVKRFFMARYRFWRKYWEVYQATSHEWETAKTITNKLEDHYTVDRVRVILRILKNLGLVESCCINKNSPTLWRKVHRTQYKILLILPCSSTAYLGDYRLAPSWKLILKHIQPWRSQVKLAAVECINNYGLLLEDEAWKVKGYDIYPSWDWFKRNPERLEALKNTLAKQLQELDGRFQAIIAYVNVKAYRLALEQAAKEANIHIDFIDCGFSPLSFRKNIHKLTKKLQQIFQQEA
;
A
#
# COMPACT_ATOMS: atom_id res chain seq x y z
N MET A 1 10.53 -35.10 -19.63
CA MET A 1 9.39 -34.67 -20.46
C MET A 1 8.11 -34.98 -19.71
N GLY A 2 7.28 -34.00 -19.38
CA GLY A 2 6.02 -34.25 -18.67
C GLY A 2 5.48 -33.08 -17.85
N VAL A 3 5.21 -31.93 -18.48
CA VAL A 3 4.46 -30.81 -17.86
C VAL A 3 3.57 -30.15 -18.94
N GLY A 4 2.65 -30.91 -19.53
CA GLY A 4 1.81 -30.44 -20.66
C GLY A 4 0.31 -30.65 -20.49
N LEU A 5 -0.12 -31.36 -19.44
CA LEU A 5 -1.51 -31.83 -19.31
C LEU A 5 -2.37 -31.03 -18.31
N ASP A 6 -1.79 -30.13 -17.51
CA ASP A 6 -2.51 -29.48 -16.41
C ASP A 6 -3.13 -28.11 -16.77
N VAL A 7 -2.47 -27.36 -17.66
CA VAL A 7 -2.97 -26.04 -18.12
C VAL A 7 -4.26 -26.18 -18.96
N LYS A 8 -4.36 -27.27 -19.74
CA LYS A 8 -5.53 -27.55 -20.59
C LYS A 8 -6.76 -27.90 -19.76
N ARG A 9 -6.60 -28.61 -18.63
CA ARG A 9 -7.69 -28.90 -17.69
C ARG A 9 -8.14 -27.63 -16.94
N PHE A 10 -7.21 -26.78 -16.54
CA PHE A 10 -7.52 -25.49 -15.90
C PHE A 10 -8.30 -24.53 -16.84
N PHE A 11 -7.90 -24.46 -18.11
CA PHE A 11 -8.61 -23.66 -19.12
C PHE A 11 -10.00 -24.24 -19.47
N MET A 12 -10.12 -25.57 -19.61
CA MET A 12 -11.39 -26.21 -19.95
C MET A 12 -12.43 -26.13 -18.81
N ALA A 13 -12.00 -26.16 -17.55
CA ALA A 13 -12.90 -25.97 -16.40
C ALA A 13 -13.46 -24.54 -16.35
N ARG A 14 -12.63 -23.53 -16.63
CA ARG A 14 -13.09 -22.13 -16.78
C ARG A 14 -13.97 -21.95 -18.01
N TYR A 15 -13.64 -22.59 -19.14
CA TYR A 15 -14.44 -22.49 -20.36
C TYR A 15 -15.86 -23.07 -20.19
N ARG A 16 -16.02 -24.20 -19.48
CA ARG A 16 -17.35 -24.75 -19.15
C ARG A 16 -18.16 -23.87 -18.20
N PHE A 17 -17.50 -23.22 -17.23
CA PHE A 17 -18.14 -22.23 -16.36
C PHE A 17 -18.64 -21.01 -17.17
N TRP A 18 -17.82 -20.52 -18.10
CA TRP A 18 -18.17 -19.40 -18.97
C TRP A 18 -19.21 -19.76 -20.05
N ARG A 19 -19.22 -21.00 -20.57
CA ARG A 19 -20.22 -21.47 -21.54
C ARG A 19 -21.62 -21.55 -20.95
N LYS A 20 -21.74 -21.98 -19.69
CA LYS A 20 -23.01 -21.99 -18.96
C LYS A 20 -23.56 -20.58 -18.67
N TYR A 21 -22.66 -19.58 -18.62
CA TYR A 21 -23.01 -18.15 -18.55
C TYR A 21 -23.34 -17.55 -19.92
N TRP A 22 -22.71 -18.08 -20.99
CA TRP A 22 -22.91 -17.64 -22.37
C TRP A 22 -24.25 -18.11 -22.96
N GLU A 23 -24.76 -19.27 -22.56
CA GLU A 23 -26.09 -19.76 -22.97
C GLU A 23 -27.25 -18.99 -22.30
N VAL A 24 -26.97 -18.22 -21.25
CA VAL A 24 -27.90 -17.26 -20.64
C VAL A 24 -27.89 -15.92 -21.41
N TYR A 25 -26.97 -15.75 -22.36
CA TYR A 25 -26.63 -14.48 -23.01
C TYR A 25 -27.28 -14.33 -24.39
N GLN A 26 -28.62 -14.42 -24.43
CA GLN A 26 -29.43 -13.89 -25.52
C GLN A 26 -30.64 -13.16 -24.95
N ALA A 27 -30.60 -11.82 -24.93
CA ALA A 27 -31.70 -10.88 -25.25
C ALA A 27 -31.63 -9.54 -24.48
N THR A 28 -31.61 -8.45 -25.27
CA THR A 28 -32.28 -7.14 -25.10
C THR A 28 -32.27 -6.43 -23.73
N SER A 29 -31.76 -5.18 -23.71
CA SER A 29 -31.96 -4.08 -22.71
C SER A 29 -31.78 -4.36 -21.20
N HIS A 30 -31.69 -5.62 -20.79
CA HIS A 30 -31.42 -6.11 -19.44
C HIS A 30 -29.91 -6.29 -19.19
N GLU A 31 -29.11 -6.22 -20.26
CA GLU A 31 -27.64 -6.31 -20.24
C GLU A 31 -27.02 -5.12 -19.49
N TRP A 32 -27.63 -3.94 -19.52
CA TRP A 32 -27.08 -2.79 -18.79
C TRP A 32 -27.31 -2.94 -17.28
N GLU A 33 -28.53 -3.21 -16.79
CA GLU A 33 -28.72 -3.39 -15.34
C GLU A 33 -28.00 -4.63 -14.78
N THR A 34 -27.81 -5.66 -15.60
CA THR A 34 -26.99 -6.83 -15.22
C THR A 34 -25.50 -6.48 -15.18
N ALA A 35 -24.97 -5.76 -16.16
CA ALA A 35 -23.59 -5.31 -16.15
C ALA A 35 -23.33 -4.28 -15.04
N LYS A 36 -24.30 -3.42 -14.71
CA LYS A 36 -24.26 -2.52 -13.54
C LYS A 36 -24.23 -3.33 -12.24
N THR A 37 -25.09 -4.35 -12.12
CA THR A 37 -25.12 -5.25 -10.96
C THR A 37 -23.82 -6.04 -10.81
N ILE A 38 -23.24 -6.52 -11.91
CA ILE A 38 -21.95 -7.22 -11.92
C ILE A 38 -20.82 -6.25 -11.57
N THR A 39 -20.81 -5.03 -12.13
CA THR A 39 -19.78 -4.02 -11.83
C THR A 39 -19.83 -3.63 -10.36
N ASN A 40 -21.01 -3.37 -9.80
CA ASN A 40 -21.21 -3.11 -8.38
C ASN A 40 -20.75 -4.29 -7.50
N LYS A 41 -21.06 -5.54 -7.89
CA LYS A 41 -20.59 -6.75 -7.18
C LYS A 41 -19.08 -6.99 -7.32
N LEU A 42 -18.45 -6.54 -8.40
CA LEU A 42 -17.01 -6.64 -8.62
C LEU A 42 -16.25 -5.58 -7.80
N GLU A 43 -16.82 -4.40 -7.61
CA GLU A 43 -16.27 -3.35 -6.73
C GLU A 43 -16.20 -3.79 -5.25
N ASP A 44 -17.16 -4.59 -4.79
CA ASP A 44 -17.20 -5.08 -3.40
C ASP A 44 -16.14 -6.16 -3.06
N HIS A 45 -15.53 -6.80 -4.06
CA HIS A 45 -14.69 -8.00 -3.84
C HIS A 45 -13.32 -8.01 -4.52
N TYR A 46 -12.99 -7.06 -5.40
CA TYR A 46 -11.75 -7.09 -6.19
C TYR A 46 -10.84 -5.88 -5.93
N THR A 47 -9.52 -6.11 -5.95
CA THR A 47 -8.54 -5.02 -5.93
C THR A 47 -8.64 -4.19 -7.22
N VAL A 48 -8.37 -2.89 -7.12
CA VAL A 48 -8.47 -1.91 -8.23
C VAL A 48 -7.72 -2.37 -9.50
N ASP A 49 -6.57 -3.04 -9.35
CA ASP A 49 -5.81 -3.54 -10.49
C ASP A 49 -6.54 -4.66 -11.25
N ARG A 50 -7.30 -5.51 -10.55
CA ARG A 50 -8.13 -6.54 -11.18
C ARG A 50 -9.35 -5.94 -11.88
N VAL A 51 -9.97 -4.92 -11.29
CA VAL A 51 -11.08 -4.19 -11.92
C VAL A 51 -10.61 -3.50 -13.20
N ARG A 52 -9.42 -2.86 -13.21
CA ARG A 52 -8.83 -2.30 -14.43
C ARG A 52 -8.58 -3.34 -15.52
N VAL A 53 -8.06 -4.51 -15.16
CA VAL A 53 -7.83 -5.60 -16.12
C VAL A 53 -9.17 -6.08 -16.69
N ILE A 54 -10.19 -6.25 -15.86
CA ILE A 54 -11.53 -6.66 -16.28
C ILE A 54 -12.14 -5.60 -17.21
N LEU A 55 -12.13 -4.32 -16.84
CA LEU A 55 -12.65 -3.23 -17.69
C LEU A 55 -11.89 -3.13 -19.03
N ARG A 56 -10.59 -3.39 -19.04
CA ARG A 56 -9.78 -3.42 -20.28
C ARG A 56 -10.16 -4.60 -21.18
N ILE A 57 -10.40 -5.77 -20.58
CA ILE A 57 -10.89 -6.95 -21.31
C ILE A 57 -12.27 -6.67 -21.89
N LEU A 58 -13.21 -6.16 -21.09
CA LEU A 58 -14.57 -5.87 -21.53
C LEU A 58 -14.60 -4.81 -22.65
N LYS A 59 -13.74 -3.78 -22.56
CA LYS A 59 -13.56 -2.79 -23.64
C LYS A 59 -13.03 -3.40 -24.94
N ASN A 60 -12.02 -4.27 -24.85
CA ASN A 60 -11.46 -4.94 -26.03
C ASN A 60 -12.44 -5.94 -26.68
N LEU A 61 -13.41 -6.44 -25.92
CA LEU A 61 -14.47 -7.29 -26.41
C LEU A 61 -15.67 -6.51 -26.98
N GLY A 62 -15.62 -5.17 -26.99
CA GLY A 62 -16.72 -4.32 -27.46
C GLY A 62 -17.97 -4.34 -26.55
N LEU A 63 -17.86 -4.92 -25.36
CA LEU A 63 -18.98 -5.07 -24.41
C LEU A 63 -19.24 -3.80 -23.60
N VAL A 64 -18.36 -2.80 -23.71
CA VAL A 64 -18.53 -1.49 -23.08
C VAL A 64 -18.09 -0.44 -24.10
N GLU A 65 -19.05 0.22 -24.73
CA GLU A 65 -18.77 1.42 -25.51
C GLU A 65 -18.27 2.50 -24.54
N SER A 66 -17.06 3.00 -24.81
CA SER A 66 -16.36 4.07 -24.11
C SER A 66 -17.11 4.61 -22.88
N CYS A 67 -17.02 3.93 -21.73
CA CYS A 67 -17.57 4.49 -20.51
C CYS A 67 -16.95 5.87 -20.32
N CYS A 68 -17.80 6.89 -20.45
CA CYS A 68 -17.54 8.27 -20.07
C CYS A 68 -17.33 8.32 -18.56
N ILE A 69 -16.25 7.71 -18.07
CA ILE A 69 -15.73 8.03 -16.75
C ILE A 69 -15.22 9.45 -16.93
N ASN A 70 -16.08 10.41 -16.58
CA ASN A 70 -15.73 11.82 -16.58
C ASN A 70 -14.46 11.97 -15.73
N LYS A 71 -13.32 12.13 -16.41
CA LYS A 71 -12.01 12.28 -15.76
C LYS A 71 -11.98 13.52 -14.84
N ASN A 72 -12.93 14.43 -15.04
CA ASN A 72 -13.10 15.66 -14.28
C ASN A 72 -14.19 15.56 -13.19
N SER A 73 -14.58 14.36 -12.75
CA SER A 73 -15.45 14.18 -11.57
C SER A 73 -14.63 13.69 -10.37
N PRO A 74 -14.02 14.59 -9.56
CA PRO A 74 -13.23 14.22 -8.38
C PRO A 74 -13.98 13.32 -7.39
N THR A 75 -15.30 13.42 -7.35
CA THR A 75 -16.20 12.71 -6.45
C THR A 75 -16.34 11.21 -6.76
N LEU A 76 -16.26 10.81 -8.04
CA LEU A 76 -16.44 9.41 -8.43
C LEU A 76 -15.16 8.61 -8.17
N TRP A 77 -13.99 9.19 -8.46
CA TRP A 77 -12.69 8.58 -8.18
C TRP A 77 -12.42 8.45 -6.68
N ARG A 78 -12.89 9.40 -5.85
CA ARG A 78 -12.86 9.27 -4.38
C ARG A 78 -13.70 8.11 -3.85
N LYS A 79 -14.78 7.71 -4.54
CA LYS A 79 -15.65 6.60 -4.10
C LYS A 79 -15.11 5.22 -4.48
N VAL A 80 -14.51 5.07 -5.67
CA VAL A 80 -13.98 3.77 -6.15
C VAL A 80 -12.64 3.41 -5.51
N HIS A 81 -11.91 4.39 -4.96
CA HIS A 81 -10.70 4.17 -4.17
C HIS A 81 -10.96 4.19 -2.66
N ARG A 82 -12.01 3.54 -2.18
CA ARG A 82 -12.04 3.13 -0.77
C ARG A 82 -10.96 2.08 -0.58
N THR A 83 -9.74 2.54 -0.34
CA THR A 83 -8.62 1.71 0.08
C THR A 83 -9.06 0.91 1.30
N GLN A 84 -8.85 -0.41 1.24
CA GLN A 84 -9.12 -1.31 2.36
C GLN A 84 -8.39 -0.87 3.64
N TYR A 85 -7.30 -0.10 3.49
CA TYR A 85 -6.48 0.42 4.58
C TYR A 85 -6.83 1.87 4.89
N LYS A 86 -7.13 2.13 6.16
CA LYS A 86 -7.39 3.48 6.67
C LYS A 86 -6.10 4.24 6.96
N ILE A 87 -5.09 3.53 7.47
CA ILE A 87 -3.86 4.13 7.99
C ILE A 87 -2.64 3.62 7.24
N LEU A 88 -1.72 4.52 6.90
CA LEU A 88 -0.34 4.19 6.56
C LEU A 88 0.54 4.40 7.79
N LEU A 89 1.17 3.32 8.29
CA LEU A 89 2.14 3.39 9.38
C LEU A 89 3.56 3.23 8.81
N ILE A 90 4.34 4.30 8.91
CA ILE A 90 5.71 4.39 8.45
C ILE A 90 6.66 4.03 9.61
N LEU A 91 7.54 3.08 9.35
CA LEU A 91 8.52 2.51 10.28
C LEU A 91 9.94 2.75 9.74
N PRO A 92 11.00 2.66 10.58
CA PRO A 92 12.35 2.59 10.06
C PRO A 92 12.57 1.25 9.33
N CYS A 93 13.42 1.24 8.30
CA CYS A 93 13.97 -0.02 7.80
C CYS A 93 14.74 -0.76 8.90
N SER A 94 15.13 -2.00 8.61
CA SER A 94 15.89 -2.84 9.53
C SER A 94 16.92 -3.66 8.76
N SER A 95 17.91 -4.21 9.45
CA SER A 95 18.94 -5.06 8.83
C SER A 95 18.37 -6.32 8.17
N THR A 96 17.14 -6.74 8.48
CA THR A 96 16.48 -7.85 7.76
C THR A 96 15.98 -7.45 6.36
N ALA A 97 16.15 -6.19 5.95
CA ALA A 97 16.06 -5.77 4.54
C ALA A 97 16.90 -6.66 3.63
N TYR A 98 18.09 -7.05 4.09
CA TYR A 98 18.98 -7.98 3.38
C TYR A 98 18.30 -9.31 3.02
N LEU A 99 17.39 -9.79 3.88
CA LEU A 99 16.61 -11.01 3.65
C LEU A 99 15.40 -10.78 2.73
N GLY A 100 15.08 -9.53 2.42
CA GLY A 100 13.90 -9.13 1.64
C GLY A 100 12.60 -9.19 2.45
N ASP A 101 12.68 -9.15 3.78
CA ASP A 101 11.50 -9.20 4.66
C ASP A 101 11.74 -8.45 5.98
N TYR A 102 11.11 -7.28 6.12
CA TYR A 102 11.20 -6.48 7.34
C TYR A 102 10.54 -7.14 8.56
N ARG A 103 9.56 -8.04 8.36
CA ARG A 103 8.80 -8.68 9.45
C ARG A 103 9.66 -9.61 10.30
N LEU A 104 10.85 -9.96 9.82
CA LEU A 104 11.80 -10.79 10.53
C LEU A 104 12.51 -10.02 11.66
N ALA A 105 12.61 -8.69 11.55
CA ALA A 105 13.30 -7.87 12.54
C ALA A 105 12.57 -7.80 13.89
N PRO A 106 13.29 -7.81 15.03
CA PRO A 106 12.68 -7.73 16.36
C PRO A 106 11.78 -6.50 16.57
N SER A 107 12.18 -5.34 16.04
CA SER A 107 11.38 -4.11 16.12
C SER A 107 10.06 -4.24 15.36
N TRP A 108 10.09 -4.77 14.14
CA TRP A 108 8.90 -5.00 13.34
C TRP A 108 7.97 -6.04 13.95
N LYS A 109 8.50 -7.15 14.48
CA LYS A 109 7.72 -8.14 15.24
C LYS A 109 7.01 -7.52 16.44
N LEU A 110 7.70 -6.64 17.16
CA LEU A 110 7.11 -5.89 18.28
C LEU A 110 5.94 -5.03 17.80
N ILE A 111 6.10 -4.26 16.72
CA ILE A 111 5.02 -3.45 16.15
C ILE A 111 3.84 -4.34 15.75
N LEU A 112 4.09 -5.36 14.94
CA LEU A 112 3.06 -6.29 14.43
C LEU A 112 2.23 -6.91 15.55
N LYS A 113 2.88 -7.31 16.66
CA LYS A 113 2.19 -7.81 17.85
C LYS A 113 1.23 -6.77 18.45
N HIS A 114 1.66 -5.51 18.56
CA HIS A 114 0.89 -4.45 19.21
C HIS A 114 -0.22 -3.86 18.33
N ILE A 115 -0.05 -3.91 16.99
CA ILE A 115 -1.06 -3.42 16.06
C ILE A 115 -2.04 -4.51 15.60
N GLN A 116 -1.91 -5.74 16.11
CA GLN A 116 -2.72 -6.88 15.69
C GLN A 116 -4.24 -6.58 15.63
N PRO A 117 -4.85 -5.88 16.62
CA PRO A 117 -6.27 -5.55 16.58
C PRO A 117 -6.69 -4.69 15.37
N TRP A 118 -5.75 -3.93 14.80
CA TRP A 118 -5.99 -3.01 13.68
C TRP A 118 -5.32 -3.45 12.39
N ARG A 119 -4.69 -4.63 12.36
CA ARG A 119 -3.77 -5.03 11.28
C ARG A 119 -4.40 -5.02 9.89
N SER A 120 -5.68 -5.35 9.78
CA SER A 120 -6.44 -5.33 8.51
C SER A 120 -6.68 -3.92 7.97
N GLN A 121 -6.59 -2.89 8.81
CA GLN A 121 -6.87 -1.49 8.48
C GLN A 121 -5.58 -0.62 8.43
N VAL A 122 -4.42 -1.21 8.74
CA VAL A 122 -3.11 -0.53 8.73
C VAL A 122 -2.22 -1.13 7.64
N LYS A 123 -1.78 -0.30 6.70
CA LYS A 123 -0.71 -0.63 5.75
C LYS A 123 0.63 -0.20 6.34
N LEU A 124 1.65 -1.06 6.23
CA LEU A 124 2.99 -0.79 6.74
C LEU A 124 3.93 -0.39 5.61
N ALA A 125 4.80 0.59 5.88
CA ALA A 125 5.91 0.97 5.02
C ALA A 125 7.18 1.20 5.84
N ALA A 126 8.34 0.94 5.25
CA ALA A 126 9.65 1.32 5.77
C ALA A 126 10.14 2.60 5.08
N VAL A 127 10.80 3.48 5.84
CA VAL A 127 11.73 4.45 5.23
C VAL A 127 13.03 3.71 4.91
N GLU A 128 13.40 3.71 3.63
CA GLU A 128 14.50 2.95 3.05
C GLU A 128 15.44 3.88 2.27
N CYS A 129 16.71 3.87 2.65
CA CYS A 129 17.74 4.68 1.99
C CYS A 129 18.59 3.89 1.00
N ILE A 130 18.48 2.55 0.98
CA ILE A 130 19.08 1.73 -0.07
C ILE A 130 18.54 2.19 -1.42
N ASN A 131 19.44 2.47 -2.37
CA ASN A 131 19.12 2.91 -3.74
C ASN A 131 18.10 4.06 -3.82
N ASN A 132 18.01 4.90 -2.77
CA ASN A 132 17.02 5.97 -2.67
C ASN A 132 15.58 5.49 -2.89
N TYR A 133 15.19 4.32 -2.35
CA TYR A 133 13.81 3.82 -2.52
C TYR A 133 12.74 4.68 -1.82
N GLY A 134 13.09 5.42 -0.76
CA GLY A 134 12.14 6.26 -0.04
C GLY A 134 11.22 5.41 0.85
N LEU A 135 9.92 5.42 0.58
CA LEU A 135 8.94 4.54 1.21
C LEU A 135 8.86 3.22 0.45
N LEU A 136 9.13 2.13 1.15
CA LEU A 136 8.95 0.77 0.65
C LEU A 136 7.83 0.10 1.43
N LEU A 137 6.78 -0.38 0.75
CA LEU A 137 5.72 -1.11 1.44
C LEU A 137 6.26 -2.42 2.02
N GLU A 138 5.63 -2.93 3.07
CA GLU A 138 6.02 -4.20 3.71
C GLU A 138 6.11 -5.38 2.72
N ASP A 139 5.19 -5.44 1.75
CA ASP A 139 5.15 -6.45 0.68
C ASP A 139 6.14 -6.21 -0.46
N GLU A 140 6.88 -5.10 -0.41
CA GLU A 140 7.89 -4.70 -1.40
C GLU A 140 9.32 -4.86 -0.88
N ALA A 141 9.51 -5.32 0.36
CA ALA A 141 10.82 -5.51 0.99
C ALA A 141 11.80 -6.35 0.14
N TRP A 142 11.30 -7.24 -0.71
CA TRP A 142 12.12 -8.05 -1.63
C TRP A 142 12.95 -7.20 -2.61
N LYS A 143 12.56 -5.95 -2.90
CA LYS A 143 13.28 -5.03 -3.80
C LYS A 143 14.66 -4.61 -3.28
N VAL A 144 14.90 -4.75 -1.99
CA VAL A 144 16.18 -4.44 -1.31
C VAL A 144 16.92 -5.67 -0.80
N LYS A 145 16.47 -6.87 -1.19
CA LYS A 145 17.13 -8.12 -0.83
C LYS A 145 18.59 -8.11 -1.30
N GLY A 146 19.50 -8.56 -0.44
CA GLY A 146 20.93 -8.61 -0.71
C GLY A 146 21.71 -7.33 -0.40
N TYR A 147 21.02 -6.24 -0.03
CA TYR A 147 21.65 -4.99 0.39
C TYR A 147 21.59 -4.83 1.91
N ASP A 148 22.65 -4.29 2.49
CA ASP A 148 22.72 -3.93 3.91
C ASP A 148 23.41 -2.57 4.05
N ILE A 149 22.68 -1.60 4.59
CA ILE A 149 23.19 -0.26 4.89
C ILE A 149 22.72 0.10 6.29
N TYR A 150 23.63 0.56 7.13
CA TYR A 150 23.29 1.06 8.46
C TYR A 150 23.08 2.59 8.43
N PRO A 151 21.82 3.09 8.47
CA PRO A 151 21.48 4.49 8.25
C PRO A 151 21.69 5.35 9.51
N SER A 152 22.94 5.51 9.95
CA SER A 152 23.25 6.33 11.12
C SER A 152 23.20 7.83 10.80
N TRP A 153 22.92 8.66 11.81
CA TRP A 153 23.02 10.12 11.67
C TRP A 153 24.41 10.57 11.20
N ASP A 154 25.46 9.92 11.70
CA ASP A 154 26.84 10.22 11.30
C ASP A 154 27.11 9.86 9.84
N TRP A 155 26.50 8.79 9.33
CA TRP A 155 26.58 8.42 7.92
C TRP A 155 25.97 9.50 7.03
N PHE A 156 24.77 10.00 7.36
CA PHE A 156 24.13 11.07 6.60
C PHE A 156 24.84 12.42 6.72
N LYS A 157 25.44 12.75 7.87
CA LYS A 157 26.28 13.95 7.98
C LYS A 157 27.48 13.93 7.02
N ARG A 158 28.06 12.74 6.79
CA ARG A 158 29.18 12.56 5.85
C ARG A 158 28.73 12.48 4.39
N ASN A 159 27.45 12.20 4.15
CA ASN A 159 26.86 12.02 2.83
C ASN A 159 25.55 12.85 2.72
N PRO A 160 25.62 14.18 2.83
CA PRO A 160 24.43 15.04 2.87
C PRO A 160 23.55 14.92 1.61
N GLU A 161 24.15 14.63 0.46
CA GLU A 161 23.45 14.40 -0.81
C GLU A 161 22.52 13.18 -0.76
N ARG A 162 22.84 12.17 0.06
CA ARG A 162 21.98 11.00 0.28
C ARG A 162 20.74 11.36 1.09
N LEU A 163 20.88 12.26 2.07
CA LEU A 163 19.74 12.74 2.86
C LEU A 163 18.78 13.53 1.96
N GLU A 164 19.33 14.40 1.12
CA GLU A 164 18.57 15.21 0.17
C GLU A 164 17.86 14.34 -0.87
N ALA A 165 18.55 13.33 -1.43
CA ALA A 165 17.94 12.38 -2.37
C ALA A 165 16.81 11.56 -1.72
N LEU A 166 16.99 11.14 -0.45
CA LEU A 166 15.96 10.45 0.30
C LEU A 166 14.74 11.36 0.53
N LYS A 167 14.95 12.61 0.95
CA LYS A 167 13.89 13.62 1.13
C LYS A 167 13.09 13.82 -0.15
N ASN A 168 13.76 14.05 -1.28
CA ASN A 168 13.09 14.30 -2.57
C ASN A 168 12.25 13.10 -3.02
N THR A 169 12.76 11.89 -2.81
CA THR A 169 12.02 10.65 -3.12
C THR A 169 10.79 10.50 -2.22
N LEU A 170 10.96 10.73 -0.92
CA LEU A 170 9.87 10.70 0.06
C LEU A 170 8.78 11.72 -0.30
N ALA A 171 9.15 12.94 -0.68
CA ALA A 171 8.20 14.00 -1.02
C ALA A 171 7.31 13.58 -2.21
N LYS A 172 7.93 13.07 -3.28
CA LYS A 172 7.21 12.54 -4.44
C LYS A 172 6.26 11.41 -4.07
N GLN A 173 6.72 10.43 -3.28
CA GLN A 173 5.89 9.30 -2.89
C GLN A 173 4.75 9.72 -1.96
N LEU A 174 4.98 10.67 -1.04
CA LEU A 174 3.90 11.20 -0.19
C LEU A 174 2.81 11.88 -1.03
N GLN A 175 3.17 12.63 -2.07
CA GLN A 175 2.20 13.19 -3.02
C GLN A 175 1.43 12.10 -3.76
N GLU A 176 2.08 11.03 -4.19
CA GLU A 176 1.43 9.88 -4.85
C GLU A 176 0.49 9.10 -3.90
N LEU A 177 0.72 9.20 -2.59
CA LEU A 177 -0.09 8.58 -1.56
C LEU A 177 -1.20 9.51 -1.02
N ASP A 178 -1.24 10.77 -1.44
CA ASP A 178 -2.23 11.73 -0.98
C ASP A 178 -3.66 11.25 -1.27
N GLY A 179 -4.53 11.42 -0.28
CA GLY A 179 -5.92 10.94 -0.33
C GLY A 179 -6.11 9.41 -0.38
N ARG A 180 -5.04 8.60 -0.40
CA ARG A 180 -5.14 7.13 -0.38
C ARG A 180 -5.32 6.56 1.03
N PHE A 181 -4.98 7.33 2.05
CA PHE A 181 -5.12 6.96 3.46
C PHE A 181 -5.83 8.09 4.19
N GLN A 182 -6.64 7.75 5.19
CA GLN A 182 -7.26 8.73 6.07
C GLN A 182 -6.22 9.40 6.98
N ALA A 183 -5.21 8.64 7.40
CA ALA A 183 -4.13 9.14 8.23
C ALA A 183 -2.78 8.50 7.85
N ILE A 184 -1.71 9.28 7.95
CA ILE A 184 -0.33 8.83 7.84
C ILE A 184 0.33 9.03 9.20
N ILE A 185 0.91 7.97 9.74
CA ILE A 185 1.57 7.97 11.05
C ILE A 185 3.02 7.56 10.86
N ALA A 186 3.95 8.30 11.47
CA ALA A 186 5.36 7.94 11.48
C ALA A 186 5.81 7.52 12.89
N TYR A 187 6.34 6.30 12.99
CA TYR A 187 6.92 5.74 14.21
C TYR A 187 8.37 5.34 13.92
N VAL A 188 9.26 6.34 13.87
CA VAL A 188 10.64 6.23 13.36
C VAL A 188 11.65 6.72 14.38
N ASN A 189 12.58 5.84 14.82
CA ASN A 189 13.65 6.17 15.78
C ASN A 189 15.00 6.49 15.14
N VAL A 190 15.10 6.49 13.81
CA VAL A 190 16.31 6.91 13.10
C VAL A 190 16.22 8.41 12.85
N LYS A 191 17.12 9.20 13.46
CA LYS A 191 17.08 10.67 13.41
C LYS A 191 17.07 11.21 11.98
N ALA A 192 17.91 10.66 11.11
CA ALA A 192 18.00 11.08 9.71
C ALA A 192 16.68 10.82 8.96
N TYR A 193 16.03 9.67 9.18
CA TYR A 193 14.76 9.34 8.54
C TYR A 193 13.64 10.23 9.02
N ARG A 194 13.59 10.54 10.31
CA ARG A 194 12.61 11.48 10.84
C ARG A 194 12.78 12.87 10.20
N LEU A 195 14.01 13.38 10.14
CA LEU A 195 14.30 14.66 9.50
C LEU A 195 13.90 14.67 8.01
N ALA A 196 14.28 13.63 7.26
CA ALA A 196 13.92 13.51 5.85
C ALA A 196 12.40 13.48 5.64
N LEU A 197 11.67 12.72 6.47
CA LEU A 197 10.21 12.66 6.43
C LEU A 197 9.56 14.01 6.79
N GLU A 198 10.03 14.70 7.83
CA GLU A 198 9.48 16.00 8.25
C GLU A 198 9.64 17.04 7.13
N GLN A 199 10.82 17.07 6.50
CA GLN A 199 11.08 17.97 5.38
C GLN A 199 10.27 17.58 4.14
N ALA A 200 10.21 16.29 3.80
CA ALA A 200 9.42 15.78 2.68
C ALA A 200 7.91 16.04 2.85
N ALA A 201 7.38 15.85 4.05
CA ALA A 201 5.99 16.12 4.38
C ALA A 201 5.64 17.61 4.22
N LYS A 202 6.54 18.49 4.68
CA LYS A 202 6.41 19.94 4.49
C LYS A 202 6.43 20.32 3.01
N GLU A 203 7.35 19.76 2.23
CA GLU A 203 7.47 20.01 0.79
C GLU A 203 6.26 19.50 0.01
N ALA A 204 5.75 18.32 0.37
CA ALA A 204 4.57 17.72 -0.24
C ALA A 204 3.25 18.35 0.23
N ASN A 205 3.27 19.20 1.26
CA ASN A 205 2.08 19.69 1.97
C ASN A 205 1.18 18.54 2.47
N ILE A 206 1.79 17.48 3.02
CA ILE A 206 1.11 16.30 3.54
C ILE A 206 1.28 16.24 5.06
N HIS A 207 0.17 16.06 5.77
CA HIS A 207 0.21 15.89 7.23
C HIS A 207 0.65 14.48 7.61
N ILE A 208 1.64 14.38 8.50
CA ILE A 208 2.09 13.13 9.09
C ILE A 208 2.06 13.27 10.61
N ASP A 209 1.38 12.34 11.28
CA ASP A 209 1.38 12.24 12.74
C ASP A 209 2.67 11.57 13.22
N PHE A 210 3.66 12.38 13.60
CA PHE A 210 4.92 11.89 14.16
C PHE A 210 4.75 11.52 15.63
N ILE A 211 4.90 10.24 15.94
CA ILE A 211 4.90 9.75 17.32
C ILE A 211 6.33 9.75 17.86
N ASP A 212 6.53 10.43 18.99
CA ASP A 212 7.82 10.41 19.67
C ASP A 212 8.13 9.04 20.28
N CYS A 213 9.07 8.35 19.66
CA CYS A 213 9.62 7.07 20.11
C CYS A 213 11.06 7.17 20.64
N GLY A 214 11.65 8.37 20.68
CA GLY A 214 13.08 8.60 20.94
C GLY A 214 14.00 8.04 19.84
N PHE A 215 15.28 8.38 19.89
CA PHE A 215 16.27 7.99 18.85
C PHE A 215 17.16 6.80 19.23
N SER A 216 16.67 5.93 20.12
CA SER A 216 17.38 4.71 20.51
C SER A 216 16.48 3.48 20.36
N PRO A 217 17.04 2.27 20.13
CA PRO A 217 16.24 1.04 20.10
C PRO A 217 15.48 0.78 21.41
N LEU A 218 16.07 1.13 22.56
CA LEU A 218 15.43 0.98 23.86
C LEU A 218 14.24 1.94 24.01
N SER A 219 14.42 3.21 23.63
CA SER A 219 13.34 4.20 23.64
C SER A 219 12.20 3.79 22.71
N PHE A 220 12.51 3.26 21.52
CA PHE A 220 11.53 2.77 20.56
C PHE A 220 10.64 1.70 21.20
N ARG A 221 11.22 0.73 21.90
CA ARG A 221 10.44 -0.31 22.59
C ARG A 221 9.61 0.25 23.75
N LYS A 222 10.18 1.13 24.59
CA LYS A 222 9.49 1.70 25.76
C LYS A 222 8.27 2.55 25.36
N ASN A 223 8.33 3.21 24.21
CA ASN A 223 7.30 4.13 23.74
C ASN A 223 6.22 3.48 22.85
N ILE A 224 6.17 2.14 22.74
CA ILE A 224 5.19 1.46 21.86
C ILE A 224 3.74 1.75 22.25
N HIS A 225 3.48 1.96 23.54
CA HIS A 225 2.17 2.32 24.08
C HIS A 225 1.63 3.64 23.51
N LYS A 226 2.52 4.58 23.11
CA LYS A 226 2.11 5.83 22.46
C LYS A 226 1.50 5.57 21.08
N LEU A 227 2.07 4.63 20.33
CA LEU A 227 1.54 4.19 19.04
C LEU A 227 0.19 3.52 19.20
N THR A 228 0.06 2.56 20.11
CA THR A 228 -1.22 1.87 20.33
C THR A 228 -2.30 2.82 20.80
N LYS A 229 -1.98 3.78 21.67
CA LYS A 229 -2.92 4.83 22.11
C LYS A 229 -3.39 5.70 20.94
N LYS A 230 -2.48 6.13 20.06
CA LYS A 230 -2.84 6.93 18.87
C LYS A 230 -3.72 6.15 17.90
N LEU A 231 -3.40 4.88 17.63
CA LEU A 231 -4.26 4.02 16.80
C LEU A 231 -5.64 3.86 17.43
N GLN A 232 -5.71 3.55 18.73
CA GLN A 232 -6.98 3.43 19.44
C GLN A 232 -7.83 4.69 19.33
N GLN A 233 -7.25 5.89 19.46
CA GLN A 233 -7.96 7.16 19.30
C GLN A 233 -8.57 7.31 17.91
N ILE A 234 -7.81 7.00 16.85
CA ILE A 234 -8.30 7.09 15.47
C ILE A 234 -9.48 6.13 15.24
N PHE A 235 -9.36 4.88 15.70
CA PHE A 235 -10.41 3.89 15.49
C PHE A 235 -11.63 4.04 16.41
N GLN A 236 -11.51 4.75 17.54
CA GLN A 236 -12.64 5.05 18.44
C GLN A 236 -13.46 6.25 18.00
N GLN A 237 -12.89 7.20 17.24
CA GLN A 237 -13.62 8.36 16.73
C GLN A 237 -14.65 8.00 15.63
N GLU A 238 -14.63 6.76 15.14
CA GLU A 238 -15.49 6.27 14.06
C GLU A 238 -16.54 5.24 14.52
N ALA A 239 -16.53 4.85 15.79
CA ALA A 239 -17.49 3.92 16.39
C ALA A 239 -18.65 4.68 17.04
#